data_AF-A0A973ZEK5-F1
#
_entry.id   AF-A0A973ZEK5-F1
#
_cell.length_a   1.000
_cell.length_b   1.000
_cell.length_c   1.000
_cell.angle_alpha   90.00
_cell.angle_beta   90.00
_cell.angle_gamma   90.00
#
_symmetry.space_group_name_H-M   'P 1'
#
loop_
_entity.id
_entity.type
_entity.pdbx_description
1 polymer ?
#
loop_
_entity_poly.entity_id
_entity_poly.type
_entity_poly.pdbx_seq_one_letter_code
_entity_poly.pdbx_strand_id
1 'polypeptide(L)'
;MRKRTLLYAGTAAWAVLLVGLGYYSYRTGPATVPGQTTAAEARATMDRVTGELTAVSSSVRIGEYAEKPCEITNARDGVALRRELTFTTAPGDEATLVRSLAAGLPPAYQAVSSGSAETPTLYADAGTFVAVRGRKGDPGTVLVTLISGCRTP
;
A
#
# COMPACT_ATOMS: atom_id res chain seq x y z
N MET A 1 -5.16 57.07 4.97
CA MET A 1 -6.06 55.98 4.53
C MET A 1 -5.43 55.04 3.49
N ARG A 2 -4.82 55.55 2.41
CA ARG A 2 -4.23 54.77 1.29
C ARG A 2 -3.24 53.66 1.68
N LYS A 3 -2.37 53.89 2.68
CA LYS A 3 -1.42 52.87 3.20
C LYS A 3 -2.11 51.70 3.90
N ARG A 4 -3.22 51.95 4.61
CA ARG A 4 -4.01 50.90 5.27
C ARG A 4 -4.73 50.03 4.23
N THR A 5 -5.30 50.63 3.20
CA THR A 5 -5.97 49.91 2.11
C THR A 5 -5.01 49.00 1.34
N LEU A 6 -3.79 49.46 1.06
CA LEU A 6 -2.73 48.65 0.45
C LEU A 6 -2.32 47.45 1.31
N LEU A 7 -2.17 47.66 2.62
CA LEU A 7 -1.90 46.59 3.57
C LEU A 7 -3.04 45.54 3.58
N TYR A 8 -4.29 45.98 3.66
CA TYR A 8 -5.43 45.06 3.62
C TYR A 8 -5.53 44.29 2.31
N ALA A 9 -5.31 44.96 1.17
CA ALA A 9 -5.29 44.31 -0.13
C ALA A 9 -4.17 43.27 -0.23
N GLY A 10 -2.97 43.61 0.26
CA GLY A 10 -1.84 42.68 0.34
C GLY A 10 -2.16 41.45 1.19
N THR A 11 -2.70 41.66 2.39
CA THR A 11 -3.09 40.56 3.29
C THR A 11 -4.21 39.70 2.69
N ALA A 12 -5.21 40.29 2.06
CA ALA A 12 -6.29 39.56 1.42
C ALA A 12 -5.80 38.73 0.22
N ALA A 13 -4.96 39.32 -0.64
CA ALA A 13 -4.33 38.60 -1.74
C ALA A 13 -3.46 37.43 -1.24
N TRP A 14 -2.71 37.65 -0.16
CA TRP A 14 -1.91 36.60 0.47
C TRP A 14 -2.77 35.48 1.08
N ALA A 15 -3.86 35.83 1.75
CA ALA A 15 -4.80 34.85 2.30
C ALA A 15 -5.44 33.99 1.20
N VAL A 16 -5.89 34.62 0.10
CA VAL A 16 -6.43 33.91 -1.06
C VAL A 16 -5.38 32.99 -1.68
N LEU A 17 -4.13 33.46 -1.82
CA LEU A 17 -3.03 32.65 -2.34
C LEU A 17 -2.75 31.43 -1.46
N LEU A 18 -2.68 31.60 -0.14
CA LEU A 18 -2.46 30.49 0.79
C LEU A 18 -3.62 29.48 0.77
N VAL A 19 -4.87 29.96 0.73
CA VAL A 19 -6.05 29.09 0.62
C VAL A 19 -6.04 28.32 -0.70
N GLY A 20 -5.72 29.00 -1.81
CA GLY A 20 -5.61 28.38 -3.12
C GLY A 20 -4.53 27.29 -3.18
N LEU A 21 -3.33 27.60 -2.67
CA LEU A 21 -2.23 26.63 -2.58
C LEU A 21 -2.56 25.46 -1.64
N GLY A 22 -3.21 25.74 -0.51
CA GLY A 22 -3.67 24.71 0.44
C GLY A 22 -4.69 23.77 -0.20
N TYR A 23 -5.67 24.32 -0.92
CA TYR A 23 -6.67 23.53 -1.63
C TYR A 23 -6.06 22.68 -2.75
N TYR A 24 -5.13 23.27 -3.53
CA TYR A 24 -4.41 22.54 -4.57
C TYR A 24 -3.61 21.36 -3.97
N SER A 25 -2.83 21.63 -2.92
CA SER A 25 -2.06 20.60 -2.20
C SER A 25 -2.94 19.49 -1.65
N TYR A 26 -4.08 19.83 -1.04
CA TYR A 26 -5.05 18.85 -0.55
C TYR A 26 -5.63 17.95 -1.66
N ARG A 27 -5.84 18.50 -2.87
CA ARG A 27 -6.45 17.77 -3.99
C ARG A 27 -5.45 16.94 -4.77
N THR A 28 -4.20 17.36 -4.87
CA THR A 28 -3.18 16.71 -5.73
C THR A 28 -2.07 16.02 -4.95
N GLY A 29 -1.95 16.29 -3.66
CA GLY A 29 -0.93 15.69 -2.81
C GLY A 29 -1.20 14.19 -2.61
N PRO A 30 -0.17 13.32 -2.66
CA PRO A 30 -0.33 11.93 -2.28
C PRO A 30 -0.70 11.85 -0.79
N ALA A 31 -1.48 10.82 -0.42
CA ALA A 31 -1.79 10.56 0.97
C ALA A 31 -0.48 10.37 1.77
N THR A 32 -0.35 11.08 2.89
CA THR A 32 0.81 11.03 3.78
C THR A 32 0.62 10.05 4.94
N VAL A 33 -0.63 9.62 5.19
CA VAL A 33 -0.96 8.56 6.15
C VAL A 33 -2.04 7.61 5.58
N PRO A 34 -2.09 6.34 6.02
CA PRO A 34 -3.08 5.38 5.54
C PRO A 34 -4.53 5.86 5.66
N GLY A 35 -4.87 6.54 6.76
CA GLY A 35 -6.21 7.05 7.05
C GLY A 35 -6.71 8.19 6.14
N GLN A 36 -5.88 8.67 5.21
CA GLN A 36 -6.26 9.63 4.15
C GLN A 36 -6.77 8.95 2.87
N THR A 37 -6.87 7.62 2.87
CA THR A 37 -7.43 6.82 1.77
C THR A 37 -8.54 5.91 2.29
N THR A 38 -9.29 5.32 1.38
CA THR A 38 -10.42 4.42 1.71
C THR A 38 -10.03 2.94 1.64
N ALA A 39 -10.82 2.09 2.30
CA ALA A 39 -10.68 0.65 2.18
C ALA A 39 -10.94 0.17 0.75
N ALA A 40 -11.88 0.80 0.04
CA ALA A 40 -12.15 0.53 -1.37
C ALA A 40 -10.94 0.82 -2.27
N GLU A 41 -10.26 1.95 -2.08
CA GLU A 41 -9.02 2.27 -2.81
C GLU A 41 -7.90 1.26 -2.51
N ALA A 42 -7.73 0.90 -1.23
CA ALA A 42 -6.75 -0.11 -0.84
C ALA A 42 -7.08 -1.48 -1.46
N ARG A 43 -8.36 -1.87 -1.52
CA ARG A 43 -8.81 -3.11 -2.18
C ARG A 43 -8.45 -3.10 -3.66
N ALA A 44 -8.72 -2.00 -4.37
CA ALA A 44 -8.38 -1.87 -5.79
C ALA A 44 -6.86 -1.98 -6.03
N THR A 45 -6.02 -1.41 -5.16
CA THR A 45 -4.56 -1.62 -5.22
C THR A 45 -4.20 -3.08 -4.96
N MET A 46 -4.79 -3.72 -3.95
CA MET A 46 -4.54 -5.14 -3.64
C MET A 46 -4.94 -6.09 -4.78
N ASP A 47 -6.04 -5.81 -5.49
CA ASP A 47 -6.46 -6.59 -6.66
C ASP A 47 -5.46 -6.45 -7.81
N ARG A 48 -4.93 -5.25 -8.03
CA ARG A 48 -3.86 -5.03 -9.01
C ARG A 48 -2.59 -5.82 -8.69
N VAL A 49 -2.12 -5.71 -7.44
CA VAL A 49 -0.95 -6.46 -6.95
C VAL A 49 -1.18 -7.97 -7.09
N THR A 50 -2.39 -8.44 -6.79
CA THR A 50 -2.77 -9.85 -6.96
C THR A 50 -2.61 -10.26 -8.43
N GLY A 51 -3.12 -9.46 -9.37
CA GLY A 51 -2.95 -9.69 -10.81
C GLY A 51 -1.47 -9.75 -11.23
N GLU A 52 -0.66 -8.81 -10.78
CA GLU A 52 0.77 -8.74 -11.08
C GLU A 52 1.54 -9.95 -10.52
N LEU A 53 1.25 -10.37 -9.29
CA LEU A 53 1.86 -11.58 -8.72
C LEU A 53 1.41 -12.86 -9.44
N THR A 54 0.15 -12.95 -9.84
CA THR A 54 -0.38 -14.11 -10.59
C THR A 54 0.22 -14.21 -12.00
N ALA A 55 0.68 -13.09 -12.57
CA ALA A 55 1.40 -13.08 -13.84
C ALA A 55 2.81 -13.69 -13.73
N VAL A 56 3.41 -13.68 -12.53
CA VAL A 56 4.71 -14.33 -12.27
C VAL A 56 4.55 -15.84 -12.05
N SER A 57 3.49 -16.26 -11.36
CA SER A 57 3.17 -17.67 -11.14
C SER A 57 1.66 -17.89 -11.05
N SER A 58 1.14 -18.73 -11.93
CA SER A 58 -0.28 -19.11 -11.96
C SER A 58 -0.64 -20.17 -10.91
N SER A 59 0.34 -20.83 -10.30
CA SER A 59 0.15 -21.83 -9.24
C SER A 59 -0.06 -21.14 -7.90
N VAL A 60 -1.22 -20.49 -7.76
CA VAL A 60 -1.55 -19.69 -6.58
C VAL A 60 -3.00 -19.94 -6.13
N ARG A 61 -3.17 -20.14 -4.83
CA ARG A 61 -4.47 -20.07 -4.17
C ARG A 61 -4.65 -18.68 -3.60
N ILE A 62 -5.68 -17.98 -4.07
CA ILE A 62 -6.00 -16.62 -3.60
C ILE A 62 -7.03 -16.75 -2.47
N GLY A 63 -6.70 -16.22 -1.30
CA GLY A 63 -7.61 -16.14 -0.17
C GLY A 63 -8.60 -14.99 -0.29
N GLU A 64 -9.67 -15.09 0.49
CA GLU A 64 -10.65 -14.02 0.68
C GLU A 64 -10.05 -12.81 1.40
N TYR A 65 -10.70 -11.67 1.24
CA TYR A 65 -10.38 -10.48 2.03
C TYR A 65 -10.83 -10.69 3.48
N ALA A 66 -9.89 -10.48 4.40
CA ALA A 66 -10.16 -10.38 5.83
C ALA A 66 -10.17 -8.91 6.23
N GLU A 67 -11.25 -8.48 6.86
CA GLU A 67 -11.39 -7.14 7.42
C GLU A 67 -11.13 -7.19 8.92
N LYS A 68 -10.33 -6.25 9.41
CA LYS A 68 -10.04 -6.11 10.84
C LYS A 68 -10.41 -4.69 11.27
N PRO A 69 -11.29 -4.50 12.28
CA PRO A 69 -11.55 -3.18 12.83
C PRO A 69 -10.27 -2.60 13.45
N CYS A 70 -10.09 -1.30 13.30
CA CYS A 70 -8.96 -0.56 13.83
C CYS A 70 -9.35 0.89 14.10
N GLU A 71 -8.50 1.63 14.79
CA GLU A 71 -8.71 3.04 15.09
C GLU A 71 -7.73 3.88 14.25
N ILE A 72 -8.24 4.82 13.46
CA ILE A 72 -7.40 5.80 12.75
C ILE A 72 -6.95 6.87 13.76
N THR A 73 -7.89 7.29 14.61
CA THR A 73 -7.66 8.16 15.78
C THR A 73 -8.60 7.72 16.90
N ASN A 74 -8.39 8.23 18.12
CA ASN A 74 -9.26 7.97 19.27
C ASN A 74 -10.75 8.34 19.06
N ALA A 75 -11.07 9.11 18.01
CA ALA A 75 -12.43 9.53 17.70
C ALA A 75 -12.91 9.03 16.32
N ARG A 76 -12.10 8.23 15.62
CA ARG A 76 -12.36 7.81 14.24
C ARG A 76 -11.97 6.37 14.03
N ASP A 77 -12.99 5.53 13.91
CA ASP A 77 -12.85 4.13 13.54
C ASP A 77 -12.38 3.98 12.09
N GLY A 78 -11.82 2.82 11.81
CA GLY A 78 -11.38 2.40 10.50
C GLY A 78 -11.39 0.90 10.33
N VAL A 79 -11.01 0.47 9.14
CA VAL A 79 -10.89 -0.93 8.77
C VAL A 79 -9.54 -1.18 8.10
N ALA A 80 -8.90 -2.28 8.48
CA ALA A 80 -7.70 -2.78 7.83
C ALA A 80 -8.05 -4.02 7.01
N LEU A 81 -7.68 -3.99 5.73
CA LEU A 81 -7.81 -5.12 4.82
C LEU A 81 -6.54 -5.97 4.86
N ARG A 82 -6.75 -7.29 4.85
CA ARG A 82 -5.70 -8.28 4.66
C ARG A 82 -6.16 -9.29 3.61
N ARG A 83 -5.27 -9.67 2.71
CA ARG A 83 -5.49 -10.78 1.77
C ARG A 83 -4.27 -11.68 1.76
N GLU A 84 -4.49 -12.98 1.74
CA GLU A 84 -3.42 -13.97 1.70
C GLU A 84 -3.42 -14.68 0.36
N LEU A 85 -2.24 -14.87 -0.22
CA LEU A 85 -2.00 -15.63 -1.44
C LEU A 85 -1.01 -16.74 -1.08
N THR A 86 -1.31 -17.94 -1.53
CA THR A 86 -0.47 -19.12 -1.27
C THR A 86 0.02 -19.64 -2.60
N PHE A 87 1.30 -19.41 -2.89
CA PHE A 87 1.95 -19.89 -4.10
C PHE A 87 2.55 -21.27 -3.86
N THR A 88 2.45 -22.14 -4.86
CA THR A 88 3.01 -23.50 -4.80
C THR A 88 4.20 -23.62 -5.75
N THR A 89 5.24 -24.31 -5.30
CA THR A 89 6.47 -24.65 -6.02
C THR A 89 6.96 -26.04 -5.61
N ALA A 90 7.99 -26.55 -6.28
CA ALA A 90 8.67 -27.76 -5.80
C ALA A 90 9.31 -27.52 -4.41
N PRO A 91 9.28 -28.49 -3.49
CA PRO A 91 9.97 -28.37 -2.20
C PRO A 91 11.46 -28.06 -2.39
N GLY A 92 11.96 -27.03 -1.70
CA GLY A 92 13.35 -26.53 -1.83
C GLY A 92 13.50 -25.32 -2.76
N ASP A 93 12.52 -25.03 -3.61
CA ASP A 93 12.55 -23.89 -4.52
C ASP A 93 11.89 -22.62 -3.95
N GLU A 94 11.46 -22.62 -2.69
CA GLU A 94 10.70 -21.50 -2.11
C GLU A 94 11.49 -20.19 -2.13
N ALA A 95 12.80 -20.25 -1.89
CA ALA A 95 13.67 -19.09 -1.97
C ALA A 95 13.86 -18.56 -3.40
N THR A 96 13.81 -19.45 -4.40
CA THR A 96 13.84 -19.07 -5.82
C THR A 96 12.52 -18.41 -6.21
N LEU A 97 11.40 -18.97 -5.78
CA LEU A 97 10.07 -18.40 -6.01
C LEU A 97 9.93 -17.02 -5.34
N VAL A 98 10.39 -16.85 -4.09
CA VAL A 98 10.36 -15.54 -3.41
C VAL A 98 11.15 -14.49 -4.21
N ARG A 99 12.32 -14.84 -4.74
CA ARG A 99 13.13 -13.95 -5.59
C ARG A 99 12.44 -13.64 -6.92
N SER A 100 11.80 -14.62 -7.56
CA SER A 100 11.09 -14.39 -8.82
C SER A 100 9.87 -13.50 -8.62
N LEU A 101 9.12 -13.69 -7.53
CA LEU A 101 8.01 -12.81 -7.15
C LEU A 101 8.50 -11.38 -6.91
N ALA A 102 9.63 -11.19 -6.20
CA ALA A 102 10.22 -9.87 -6.01
C ALA A 102 10.60 -9.20 -7.34
N ALA A 103 11.28 -9.95 -8.22
CA ALA A 103 11.77 -9.45 -9.50
C ALA A 103 10.65 -9.19 -10.52
N GLY A 104 9.52 -9.89 -10.40
CA GLY A 104 8.38 -9.73 -11.30
C GLY A 104 7.42 -8.61 -10.92
N LEU A 105 7.53 -8.05 -9.70
CA LEU A 105 6.74 -6.89 -9.30
C LEU A 105 7.21 -5.62 -10.02
N PRO A 106 6.31 -4.64 -10.26
CA PRO A 106 6.68 -3.38 -10.87
C PRO A 106 7.82 -2.67 -10.12
N PRO A 107 8.77 -2.02 -10.84
CA PRO A 107 9.88 -1.29 -10.20
C PRO A 107 9.41 -0.21 -9.22
N ALA A 108 8.24 0.39 -9.48
CA ALA A 108 7.63 1.39 -8.61
C ALA A 108 7.36 0.87 -7.18
N TYR A 109 7.23 -0.45 -7.01
CA TYR A 109 6.95 -1.05 -5.71
C TYR A 109 8.18 -1.26 -4.85
N GLN A 110 9.37 -1.06 -5.42
CA GLN A 110 10.66 -1.21 -4.75
C GLN A 110 10.76 -2.56 -4.04
N ALA A 111 10.31 -3.62 -4.72
CA ALA A 111 10.28 -4.95 -4.17
C ALA A 111 11.70 -5.45 -3.85
N VAL A 112 11.87 -5.99 -2.66
CA VAL A 112 13.13 -6.56 -2.18
C VAL A 112 12.90 -7.97 -1.67
N SER A 113 13.75 -8.89 -2.11
CA SER A 113 13.88 -10.22 -1.51
C SER A 113 15.11 -10.26 -0.61
N SER A 114 14.98 -10.81 0.59
CA SER A 114 16.08 -10.95 1.56
C SER A 114 15.94 -12.24 2.36
N GLY A 115 16.95 -12.57 3.18
CA GLY A 115 16.97 -13.79 3.99
C GLY A 115 17.77 -14.93 3.36
N SER A 116 17.78 -16.09 4.04
CA SER A 116 18.47 -17.29 3.58
C SER A 116 17.56 -18.19 2.73
N ALA A 117 18.09 -19.31 2.24
CA ALA A 117 17.28 -20.31 1.55
C ALA A 117 16.19 -20.94 2.46
N GLU A 118 16.43 -20.99 3.78
CA GLU A 118 15.47 -21.53 4.75
C GLU A 118 14.42 -20.51 5.17
N THR A 119 14.79 -19.23 5.24
CA THR A 119 13.92 -18.13 5.66
C THR A 119 13.86 -17.00 4.62
N PRO A 120 13.48 -17.30 3.37
CA PRO A 120 13.36 -16.28 2.34
C PRO A 120 12.18 -15.37 2.66
N THR A 121 12.38 -14.07 2.47
CA THR A 121 11.37 -13.04 2.68
C THR A 121 11.28 -12.12 1.47
N LEU A 122 10.08 -11.60 1.23
CA LEU A 122 9.78 -10.58 0.23
C LEU A 122 9.11 -9.42 0.94
N TYR A 123 9.52 -8.21 0.61
CA TYR A 123 8.83 -6.99 0.99
C TYR A 123 8.66 -6.10 -0.24
N ALA A 124 7.49 -5.51 -0.42
CA ALA A 124 7.28 -4.43 -1.39
C ALA A 124 6.22 -3.45 -0.86
N ASP A 125 6.30 -2.20 -1.32
CA ASP A 125 5.28 -1.18 -1.08
C ASP A 125 4.55 -0.91 -2.39
N ALA A 126 3.32 -1.40 -2.52
CA ALA A 126 2.52 -1.25 -3.74
C ALA A 126 1.95 0.16 -3.93
N GLY A 127 2.36 1.12 -3.09
CA GLY A 127 1.77 2.43 -3.00
C GLY A 127 0.43 2.38 -2.30
N THR A 128 -0.16 3.57 -2.09
CA THR A 128 -1.38 3.73 -1.28
C THR A 128 -1.28 3.08 0.10
N PHE A 129 -0.08 2.87 0.66
CA PHE A 129 0.20 2.13 1.90
C PHE A 129 -0.24 0.65 1.90
N VAL A 130 -0.22 -0.01 0.74
CA VAL A 130 -0.44 -1.46 0.65
C VAL A 130 0.90 -2.18 0.69
N ALA A 131 1.17 -2.87 1.80
CA ALA A 131 2.37 -3.67 1.97
C ALA A 131 2.18 -5.08 1.38
N VAL A 132 3.17 -5.54 0.62
CA VAL A 132 3.29 -6.91 0.13
C VAL A 132 4.36 -7.61 0.96
N ARG A 133 4.02 -8.71 1.62
CA ARG A 133 4.96 -9.48 2.45
C ARG A 133 4.93 -10.94 2.06
N GLY A 134 6.03 -11.46 1.50
CA GLY A 134 6.19 -12.88 1.21
C GLY A 134 7.10 -13.56 2.21
N ARG A 135 6.83 -14.84 2.49
CA ARG A 135 7.68 -15.72 3.28
C ARG A 135 7.49 -17.18 2.87
N LYS A 136 8.44 -18.04 3.21
CA LYS A 136 8.26 -19.49 3.13
C LYS A 136 7.09 -19.95 4.03
N GLY A 137 6.26 -20.84 3.52
CA GLY A 137 5.21 -21.54 4.26
C GLY A 137 5.61 -22.99 4.51
N ASP A 138 4.65 -23.92 4.36
CA ASP A 138 4.92 -25.36 4.34
C ASP A 138 5.85 -25.74 3.17
N PRO A 139 6.48 -26.93 3.19
CA PRO A 139 7.31 -27.39 2.09
C PRO A 139 6.61 -27.26 0.72
N GLY A 140 7.28 -26.63 -0.24
CA GLY A 140 6.74 -26.33 -1.57
C GLY A 140 5.78 -25.14 -1.60
N THR A 141 5.71 -24.32 -0.55
CA THR A 141 4.74 -23.22 -0.45
C THR A 141 5.38 -21.90 -0.06
N VAL A 142 4.93 -20.81 -0.69
CA VAL A 142 5.26 -19.42 -0.34
C VAL A 142 3.97 -18.69 -0.01
N LEU A 143 3.93 -18.09 1.18
CA LEU A 143 2.81 -17.28 1.66
C LEU A 143 3.10 -15.81 1.39
N VAL A 144 2.24 -15.16 0.61
CA VAL A 144 2.28 -13.71 0.36
C VAL A 144 1.05 -13.07 1.00
N THR A 145 1.27 -12.08 1.85
CA THR A 145 0.20 -11.33 2.52
C THR A 145 0.20 -9.90 2.03
N LEU A 146 -0.96 -9.42 1.60
CA LEU A 146 -1.25 -8.02 1.29
C LEU A 146 -1.91 -7.38 2.51
N ILE A 147 -1.41 -6.22 2.94
CA ILE A 147 -1.92 -5.52 4.14
C ILE A 147 -2.09 -4.04 3.83
N SER A 148 -3.29 -3.49 4.08
CA SER A 148 -3.54 -2.06 3.85
C SER A 148 -3.16 -1.19 5.05
N GLY A 149 -3.08 -1.72 6.26
CA GLY A 149 -3.15 -0.87 7.46
C GLY A 149 -4.53 -0.21 7.60
N CYS A 150 -4.69 0.68 8.59
CA CYS A 150 -6.00 1.20 8.97
C CYS A 150 -6.52 2.30 8.02
N ARG A 151 -7.74 2.12 7.49
CA ARG A 151 -8.35 2.99 6.47
C ARG A 151 -9.71 3.50 6.88
N THR A 152 -10.13 4.59 6.22
CA THR A 152 -11.53 4.97 6.22
C THR A 152 -12.34 3.83 5.59
N PRO A 153 -13.44 3.37 6.22
CA PRO A 153 -14.30 2.33 5.65
C PRO A 153 -14.74 2.64 4.22
#